data_AF-A0A2T3HY10-F1
#
_entry.id   AF-A0A2T3HY10-F1
#
_cell.length_a   1.000
_cell.length_b   1.000
_cell.length_c   1.000
_cell.angle_alpha   90.00
_cell.angle_beta   90.00
_cell.angle_gamma   90.00
#
_symmetry.space_group_name_H-M   'P 1'
#
loop_
_entity.id
_entity.type
_entity.pdbx_description
1 polymer ?
#
loop_
_entity_poly.entity_id
_entity_poly.type
_entity_poly.pdbx_seq_one_letter_code
_entity_poly.pdbx_strand_id
1 'polypeptide(L)' 'MNFFFRAKKAEKGTTASQAKQRLVSEISRHRSTRHLQLMKDELASLLSQFTHIKENRIDLVKNTKSQMVLKINAKLSH' A
#
# COMPACT_ATOMS: atom_id res chain seq x y z
N MET A 1 -46.27 18.45 -32.06
CA MET A 1 -44.94 18.68 -31.45
C MET A 1 -44.40 17.33 -30.98
N ASN A 2 -43.69 16.58 -31.83
CA ASN A 2 -43.13 15.27 -31.47
C ASN A 2 -41.68 15.44 -30.99
N PHE A 3 -41.49 15.33 -29.68
CA PHE A 3 -40.17 15.31 -29.07
C PHE A 3 -39.55 13.92 -29.24
N PHE A 4 -38.81 13.74 -30.34
CA PHE A 4 -37.95 12.58 -30.52
C PHE A 4 -36.75 12.68 -29.57
N PHE A 5 -36.85 12.04 -28.41
CA PHE A 5 -35.68 11.73 -27.58
C PHE A 5 -34.86 10.65 -28.27
N ARG A 6 -33.96 11.07 -29.16
CA ARG A 6 -32.90 10.24 -29.69
C ARG A 6 -31.87 10.03 -28.58
N ALA A 7 -32.09 9.04 -27.73
CA ALA A 7 -31.09 8.60 -26.76
C ALA A 7 -29.82 8.21 -27.52
N LYS A 8 -28.80 9.08 -27.50
CA LYS A 8 -27.44 8.69 -27.89
C LYS A 8 -27.09 7.49 -27.01
N LYS A 9 -26.91 6.32 -27.61
CA LYS A 9 -26.31 5.17 -26.93
C LYS A 9 -24.96 5.63 -26.41
N ALA A 10 -24.92 6.02 -25.14
CA ALA A 10 -23.67 6.22 -24.43
C ALA A 10 -22.97 4.87 -24.47
N GLU A 11 -21.77 4.82 -25.06
CA GLU A 11 -20.88 3.67 -25.00
C GLU A 11 -20.54 3.37 -23.54
N LYS A 12 -21.41 2.60 -22.87
CA LYS A 12 -21.24 2.10 -21.49
C LYS A 12 -20.21 0.96 -21.43
N GLY A 13 -19.19 0.98 -22.28
CA GLY A 13 -18.24 -0.13 -22.45
C GLY A 13 -16.96 -0.02 -21.63
N THR A 14 -16.54 1.19 -21.24
CA THR A 14 -15.18 1.42 -20.71
C THR A 14 -15.14 2.07 -19.33
N THR A 15 -16.17 2.82 -18.95
CA THR A 15 -16.20 3.59 -17.68
C THR A 15 -16.23 2.71 -16.43
N ALA A 16 -16.99 1.61 -16.44
CA ALA A 16 -17.02 0.65 -15.33
C ALA A 16 -15.68 -0.10 -15.17
N SER A 17 -15.05 -0.48 -16.28
CA SER A 17 -13.74 -1.14 -16.28
C SER A 17 -12.64 -0.19 -15.78
N GLN A 18 -12.65 1.06 -16.22
CA GLN A 18 -11.75 2.10 -15.73
C GLN A 18 -11.94 2.39 -14.24
N ALA A 19 -13.19 2.46 -13.77
CA ALA A 19 -13.49 2.65 -12.36
C ALA A 19 -12.99 1.46 -11.51
N LYS A 20 -13.19 0.22 -11.97
CA LYS A 20 -12.66 -0.99 -11.34
C LYS A 20 -11.13 -0.94 -11.26
N GLN A 21 -10.45 -0.56 -12.35
CA GLN A 21 -9.00 -0.49 -12.39
C GLN A 21 -8.46 0.54 -11.38
N ARG A 22 -9.08 1.73 -11.30
CA ARG A 22 -8.72 2.75 -10.30
C ARG A 22 -8.92 2.25 -8.86
N LEU A 23 -10.05 1.61 -8.58
CA LEU A 23 -10.33 1.01 -7.27
C LEU A 23 -9.31 -0.06 -6.89
N VAL A 24 -8.99 -0.98 -7.80
CA VAL A 24 -8.01 -2.04 -7.56
C VAL A 24 -6.63 -1.45 -7.29
N SER A 25 -6.21 -0.43 -8.05
CA SER A 25 -4.95 0.28 -7.80
C SER A 25 -4.91 0.94 -6.43
N GLU A 26 -5.98 1.63 -6.03
CA GLU A 26 -6.04 2.32 -4.73
C GLU A 26 -6.08 1.34 -3.56
N ILE A 27 -6.88 0.25 -3.68
CA ILE A 27 -6.92 -0.83 -2.70
C ILE A 27 -5.53 -1.48 -2.57
N SER A 28 -4.84 -1.73 -3.68
CA SER A 28 -3.50 -2.33 -3.68
C SER A 28 -2.47 -1.42 -3.01
N ARG A 29 -2.57 -0.10 -3.23
CA ARG A 29 -1.71 0.91 -2.61
C ARG A 29 -1.95 1.02 -1.10
N HIS A 30 -3.19 1.05 -0.66
CA HIS A 30 -3.52 1.08 0.77
C HIS A 30 -3.19 -0.24 1.47
N ARG A 31 -3.44 -1.37 0.82
CA ARG A 31 -3.14 -2.70 1.37
C ARG A 31 -1.64 -2.93 1.51
N SER A 32 -0.83 -2.55 0.52
CA SER A 32 0.64 -2.65 0.63
C SER A 32 1.19 -1.77 1.75
N THR A 33 0.73 -0.53 1.86
CA THR A 33 1.14 0.38 2.94
C THR A 33 0.74 -0.17 4.32
N ARG A 34 -0.49 -0.65 4.47
CA ARG A 34 -0.98 -1.25 5.72
C ARG A 34 -0.22 -2.53 6.07
N HIS A 35 0.05 -3.38 5.09
CA HIS A 35 0.76 -4.65 5.32
C HIS A 35 2.20 -4.39 5.75
N LEU A 36 2.90 -3.42 5.15
CA LEU A 36 4.24 -3.01 5.58
C LEU A 36 4.25 -2.44 7.00
N GLN A 37 3.20 -1.72 7.40
CA GLN A 37 3.04 -1.22 8.76
C GLN A 37 2.87 -2.37 9.76
N LEU A 38 1.99 -3.34 9.46
CA LEU A 38 1.81 -4.53 10.30
C LEU A 38 3.11 -5.35 10.42
N MET A 39 3.82 -5.53 9.30
CA MET A 39 5.13 -6.20 9.31
C MET A 39 6.16 -5.45 10.16
N LYS A 40 6.16 -4.11 10.13
CA LYS A 40 7.01 -3.30 11.00
C LYS A 40 6.70 -3.57 12.47
N ASP A 41 5.42 -3.59 12.83
CA ASP A 41 4.99 -3.77 14.22
C ASP A 41 5.32 -5.20 14.72
N GLU A 42 5.09 -6.22 13.90
CA GLU A 42 5.45 -7.61 14.20
C GLU A 42 6.97 -7.80 14.33
N LEU A 43 7.77 -7.23 13.43
CA LEU A 43 9.24 -7.29 13.52
C LEU A 43 9.76 -6.55 14.76
N ALA A 44 9.19 -5.39 15.10
CA ALA A 44 9.57 -4.65 16.30
C ALA A 44 9.28 -5.48 17.56
N SER A 45 8.12 -6.11 17.62
CA SER A 45 7.74 -7.04 18.70
C SER A 45 8.71 -8.23 18.78
N LEU A 46 9.01 -8.89 17.66
CA LEU A 46 9.91 -10.03 17.62
C LEU A 46 11.33 -9.65 18.07
N LEU A 47 11.87 -8.55 17.55
CA LEU A 47 13.22 -8.09 17.88
C LEU A 47 13.34 -7.62 19.33
N SER A 48 12.26 -7.15 19.95
CA SER A 48 12.23 -6.79 21.38
C SER A 48 12.41 -7.99 22.32
N GLN A 49 12.11 -9.21 21.84
CA GLN A 49 12.27 -10.44 22.63
C GLN A 49 13.74 -10.87 22.75
N PHE A 50 14.61 -10.38 21.87
CA PHE A 50 16.03 -10.73 21.90
C PHE A 50 16.81 -9.77 22.79
N THR A 51 17.24 -10.28 23.95
CA THR A 51 18.02 -9.55 24.96
C THR A 51 19.39 -9.08 24.46
N HIS A 52 19.92 -9.72 23.41
CA HIS A 52 21.19 -9.35 22.78
C HIS A 52 21.06 -8.13 21.85
N ILE A 53 19.87 -7.65 21.51
CA ILE A 53 19.70 -6.51 20.61
C ILE A 53 19.49 -5.24 21.45
N LYS A 54 20.54 -4.39 21.54
CA LYS A 54 20.54 -3.19 22.41
C LYS A 54 19.81 -2.00 21.80
N GLU A 55 19.87 -1.86 20.48
CA GLU A 55 19.11 -0.86 19.73
C GLU A 55 18.48 -1.51 18.51
N ASN A 56 17.17 -1.32 18.34
CA ASN A 56 16.45 -1.73 17.16
C ASN A 56 15.53 -0.60 16.68
N ARG A 57 15.85 0.01 15.53
CA ARG A 57 15.03 1.04 14.90
C ARG A 57 14.57 0.55 13.53
N ILE A 58 13.26 0.44 13.37
CA ILE A 58 12.62 0.00 12.13
C ILE A 58 11.84 1.18 11.54
N ASP A 59 12.29 1.67 10.39
CA ASP A 59 11.71 2.80 9.71
C ASP A 59 11.13 2.38 8.36
N LEU A 60 10.04 3.04 7.97
CA LEU A 60 9.38 2.82 6.69
C LEU A 60 9.82 3.94 5.76
N VAL A 61 10.67 3.61 4.79
CA VAL A 61 11.35 4.60 3.94
C VAL A 61 10.96 4.38 2.50
N LYS A 62 10.79 5.47 1.74
CA LYS A 62 10.59 5.40 0.30
C LYS A 62 11.94 5.39 -0.41
N ASN A 63 12.22 4.34 -1.17
CA ASN A 63 13.46 4.20 -1.94
C ASN A 63 13.48 5.17 -3.14
N THR A 64 14.65 5.36 -3.76
CA THR A 64 14.87 6.13 -5.00
C THR A 64 13.97 5.69 -6.15
N LYS A 65 13.57 4.42 -6.17
CA LYS A 65 12.59 3.85 -7.11
C LYS A 65 11.12 4.09 -6.72
N SER A 66 10.86 4.98 -5.76
CA SER A 66 9.53 5.26 -5.20
C SER A 66 8.81 4.07 -4.55
N GLN A 67 9.55 3.00 -4.23
CA GLN A 67 9.03 1.83 -3.53
C GLN A 67 9.12 2.01 -2.02
N MET A 68 8.10 1.59 -1.29
CA MET A 68 8.11 1.59 0.18
C MET A 68 8.89 0.37 0.67
N VAL A 69 9.93 0.59 1.48
CA VAL A 69 10.81 -0.45 2.01
C VAL A 69 10.98 -0.30 3.52
N LEU A 70 11.17 -1.43 4.22
CA LEU A 70 11.49 -1.43 5.64
C LEU A 70 13.01 -1.32 5.81
N LYS A 71 13.47 -0.26 6.48
CA LYS A 71 14.86 -0.08 6.87
C LYS A 71 15.00 -0.49 8.34
N ILE A 72 15.77 -1.56 8.57
CA ILE A 72 16.02 -2.09 9.91
C ILE A 72 17.45 -1.72 10.29
N ASN A 73 17.60 -0.93 11.36
CA ASN A 73 18.90 -0.66 11.98
C ASN A 73 18.92 -1.37 13.33
N ALA A 74 19.66 -2.48 13.41
CA ALA A 74 19.84 -3.23 14.65
C ALA A 74 21.32 -3.18 15.08
N LYS A 75 21.57 -2.92 16.35
CA LYS A 75 22.89 -3.10 16.97
C LYS A 75 22.85 -4.29 17.90
N LEU A 76 23.72 -5.25 17.61
CA LEU A 76 23.95 -6.40 18.45
C LEU A 76 24.84 -5.97 19.63
N SER A 77 24.47 -6.42 20.82
CA SER A 77 25.30 -6.36 22.01
C SER A 77 26.34 -7.46 21.87
N HIS A 78 27.61 -7.09 21.98
CA HIS A 78 28.73 -8.00 21.95
C HIS A 78 28.69 -9.04 23.09
#